data_AF-A0A7W7CU03-F1
#
_entry.id   AF-A0A7W7CU03-F1
#
_cell.length_a   1.000
_cell.length_b   1.000
_cell.length_c   1.000
_cell.angle_alpha   90.00
_cell.angle_beta   90.00
_cell.angle_gamma   90.00
#
_symmetry.space_group_name_H-M   'P 1'
#
loop_
_entity.id
_entity.type
_entity.pdbx_description
1 polymer ?
#
loop_
_entity_poly.entity_id
_entity_poly.type
_entity_poly.pdbx_seq_one_letter_code
_entity_poly.pdbx_strand_id
1 'polypeptide(L)'
;MDQPRLPEPLRARMAELDARPALQKVRDLLQSYVMDSGGMQGVRAEFRHSAQITTRFLRQDLEALESVLAADLPPGTLVRLVEDDANWGLDDPTDAGAAALLREIADVLRSVVDSAG
;
A
#
# COMPACT_ATOMS: atom_id res chain seq x y z
N MET A 1 16.59 -29.97 -6.61
CA MET A 1 16.73 -28.99 -5.51
C MET A 1 15.35 -28.77 -4.94
N ASP A 2 14.98 -29.53 -3.91
CA ASP A 2 13.72 -29.32 -3.17
C ASP A 2 13.81 -27.96 -2.48
N GLN A 3 12.99 -26.99 -2.91
CA GLN A 3 12.82 -25.75 -2.17
C GLN A 3 12.26 -26.10 -0.78
N PRO A 4 12.82 -25.57 0.32
CA PRO A 4 12.33 -25.89 1.65
C PRO A 4 10.85 -25.50 1.74
N ARG A 5 9.98 -26.50 1.91
CA ARG A 5 8.54 -26.30 2.10
C ARG A 5 8.37 -25.49 3.37
N LEU A 6 7.81 -24.29 3.22
CA LEU A 6 7.43 -23.47 4.37
C LEU A 6 6.53 -24.28 5.31
N PRO A 7 6.75 -24.22 6.64
CA PRO A 7 5.89 -24.84 7.64
C PRO A 7 4.41 -24.48 7.42
N GLU A 8 3.49 -25.42 7.67
CA GLU A 8 2.05 -25.22 7.43
C GLU A 8 1.46 -23.95 8.05
N PRO A 9 1.78 -23.59 9.31
CA PRO A 9 1.26 -22.36 9.90
C PRO A 9 1.69 -21.11 9.15
N LEU A 10 2.93 -21.09 8.62
CA LEU A 10 3.44 -19.97 7.84
C LEU A 10 2.81 -19.92 6.45
N ARG A 11 2.59 -21.07 5.80
CA ARG A 11 1.87 -21.13 4.51
C ARG A 11 0.43 -20.66 4.64
N ALA A 12 -0.30 -21.14 5.65
CA ALA A 12 -1.68 -20.74 5.90
C ALA A 12 -1.78 -19.23 6.16
N ARG A 13 -0.88 -18.70 7.00
CA ARG A 13 -0.80 -17.25 7.26
C ARG A 13 -0.49 -16.45 6.00
N MET A 14 0.42 -16.91 5.13
CA MET A 14 0.71 -16.21 3.86
C MET A 14 -0.49 -16.23 2.91
N ALA A 15 -1.19 -17.37 2.79
CA ALA A 15 -2.39 -17.47 1.96
C ALA A 15 -3.53 -16.59 2.47
N GLU A 16 -3.71 -16.50 3.79
CA GLU A 16 -4.68 -15.60 4.42
C GLU A 16 -4.35 -14.13 4.12
N LEU A 17 -3.08 -13.73 4.27
CA LEU A 17 -2.62 -12.38 3.95
C LEU A 17 -2.82 -12.04 2.47
N ASP A 18 -2.59 -12.99 1.58
CA ASP A 18 -2.79 -12.85 0.13
C ASP A 18 -4.28 -12.71 -0.22
N ALA A 19 -5.16 -13.46 0.45
CA ALA A 19 -6.61 -13.45 0.24
C ALA A 19 -7.34 -12.22 0.80
N ARG A 20 -6.65 -11.34 1.55
CA ARG A 20 -7.27 -10.12 2.08
C ARG A 20 -7.79 -9.22 0.95
N PRO A 21 -8.96 -8.56 1.13
CA PRO A 21 -9.47 -7.60 0.16
C PRO A 21 -8.45 -6.50 -0.14
N ALA A 22 -8.31 -6.10 -1.40
CA ALA A 22 -7.37 -5.06 -1.82
C ALA A 22 -7.55 -3.76 -1.03
N LEU A 23 -8.81 -3.38 -0.77
CA LEU A 23 -9.13 -2.21 0.04
C LEU A 23 -8.55 -2.30 1.46
N GLN A 24 -8.60 -3.47 2.11
CA GLN A 24 -8.03 -3.63 3.45
C GLN A 24 -6.51 -3.54 3.43
N LYS A 25 -5.84 -4.11 2.40
CA LYS A 25 -4.39 -3.99 2.26
C LYS A 25 -3.96 -2.52 2.08
N VAL A 26 -4.71 -1.75 1.28
CA VAL A 26 -4.46 -0.32 1.12
C VAL A 26 -4.65 0.44 2.43
N ARG A 27 -5.69 0.14 3.20
CA ARG A 27 -5.86 0.74 4.54
C ARG A 27 -4.65 0.47 5.44
N ASP A 28 -4.24 -0.79 5.54
CA ASP A 28 -3.09 -1.17 6.37
C ASP A 28 -1.81 -0.48 5.91
N LEU A 29 -1.58 -0.38 4.59
CA LEU A 29 -0.45 0.35 3.99
C LEU A 29 -0.47 1.83 4.42
N LEU A 30 -1.60 2.52 4.26
CA LEU A 30 -1.73 3.94 4.59
C LEU A 30 -1.52 4.19 6.08
N GLN A 31 -2.11 3.34 6.93
CA GLN A 31 -1.97 3.45 8.37
C GLN A 31 -0.54 3.17 8.84
N SER A 32 0.17 2.25 8.18
CA SER A 32 1.52 1.84 8.61
C SER A 32 2.62 2.77 8.12
N TYR A 33 2.48 3.35 6.93
CA TYR A 33 3.57 4.05 6.25
C TYR A 33 3.30 5.51 5.93
N VAL A 34 2.03 5.92 5.93
CA VAL A 34 1.63 7.25 5.46
C VAL A 34 1.16 8.12 6.62
N MET A 35 0.30 7.58 7.49
CA MET A 35 -0.34 8.31 8.60
C MET A 35 0.63 9.21 9.39
N ASP A 36 1.75 8.65 9.85
CA ASP A 36 2.71 9.36 10.72
C ASP A 36 3.97 9.85 9.99
N SER A 37 4.01 9.75 8.67
CA SER A 37 5.24 10.00 7.91
C SER A 37 5.59 11.49 7.73
N GLY A 38 4.68 12.41 8.07
CA GLY A 38 4.91 13.86 7.98
C GLY A 38 5.07 14.38 6.54
N GLY A 39 4.69 13.59 5.53
CA GLY A 39 4.64 13.98 4.11
C GLY A 39 5.38 13.00 3.18
N MET A 40 5.36 13.29 1.87
CA MET A 40 5.81 12.35 0.83
C MET A 40 7.29 11.93 0.95
N GLN A 41 8.16 12.81 1.48
CA GLN A 41 9.56 12.45 1.75
C GLN A 41 9.68 11.41 2.87
N GLY A 42 8.83 11.50 3.89
CA GLY A 42 8.75 10.52 4.96
C GLY A 42 8.20 9.19 4.47
N VAL A 43 7.12 9.20 3.67
CA VAL A 43 6.58 7.99 3.03
C VAL A 43 7.67 7.25 2.25
N ARG A 44 8.46 7.99 1.46
CA ARG A 44 9.59 7.40 0.72
C ARG A 44 10.65 6.81 1.64
N ALA A 45 10.96 7.46 2.76
CA ALA A 45 11.94 6.97 3.73
C ALA A 45 11.45 5.67 4.39
N GLU A 46 10.19 5.62 4.78
CA GLU A 46 9.53 4.45 5.37
C GLU A 46 9.54 3.25 4.40
N PHE A 47 9.13 3.45 3.14
CA PHE A 47 9.20 2.38 2.14
C PHE A 47 10.63 1.90 1.90
N ARG A 48 11.61 2.81 1.83
CA ARG A 48 13.02 2.42 1.69
C ARG A 48 13.50 1.62 2.88
N HIS A 49 13.10 1.99 4.09
CA HIS A 49 13.45 1.26 5.30
C HIS A 49 12.88 -0.17 5.25
N SER A 50 11.59 -0.33 4.94
CA SER A 50 10.99 -1.65 4.77
C SER A 50 11.63 -2.48 3.66
N ALA A 51 12.00 -1.85 2.53
CA ALA A 51 12.63 -2.53 1.41
C ALA A 51 14.00 -3.13 1.76
N GLN A 52 14.70 -2.62 2.78
CA GLN A 52 15.95 -3.21 3.28
C GLN A 52 15.73 -4.58 3.91
N ILE A 53 14.53 -4.85 4.43
CA ILE A 53 14.17 -6.13 5.05
C ILE A 53 13.59 -7.06 3.98
N THR A 54 12.59 -6.59 3.23
CA THR A 54 11.95 -7.36 2.15
C THR A 54 11.13 -6.46 1.24
N THR A 55 11.18 -6.73 -0.07
CA THR A 55 10.32 -6.07 -1.07
C THR A 55 9.02 -6.82 -1.33
N ARG A 56 8.84 -8.03 -0.76
CA ARG A 56 7.66 -8.87 -1.05
C ARG A 56 6.36 -8.18 -0.64
N PHE A 57 6.28 -7.65 0.57
CA PHE A 57 5.05 -7.00 1.06
C PHE A 57 4.79 -5.68 0.34
N LEU A 58 5.83 -4.90 0.08
CA LEU A 58 5.74 -3.67 -0.71
C LEU A 58 5.19 -3.91 -2.12
N ARG A 59 5.55 -5.03 -2.77
CA ARG A 59 4.96 -5.44 -4.06
C ARG A 59 3.47 -5.77 -3.93
N GLN A 60 3.10 -6.51 -2.89
CA GLN A 60 1.69 -6.87 -2.64
C GLN A 60 0.82 -5.65 -2.35
N ASP A 61 1.36 -4.68 -1.61
CA ASP A 61 0.66 -3.44 -1.30
C ASP A 61 0.54 -2.55 -2.55
N LEU A 62 1.56 -2.52 -3.41
CA LEU A 62 1.50 -1.83 -4.70
C LEU A 62 0.41 -2.41 -5.61
N GLU A 63 0.38 -3.74 -5.78
CA GLU A 63 -0.65 -4.43 -6.57
C GLU A 63 -2.07 -4.17 -6.01
N ALA A 64 -2.21 -4.14 -4.69
CA ALA A 64 -3.48 -3.83 -4.04
C ALA A 64 -3.90 -2.38 -4.28
N LEU A 65 -2.97 -1.43 -4.18
CA LEU A 65 -3.20 -0.01 -4.44
C LEU A 65 -3.61 0.24 -5.89
N GLU A 66 -2.92 -0.37 -6.85
CA GLU A 66 -3.28 -0.31 -8.26
C GLU A 66 -4.66 -0.92 -8.54
N SER A 67 -4.99 -2.03 -7.88
CA SER A 67 -6.31 -2.68 -7.99
C SER A 67 -7.43 -1.79 -7.45
N VAL A 68 -7.22 -1.13 -6.32
CA VAL A 68 -8.18 -0.16 -5.74
C VAL A 68 -8.37 1.05 -6.65
N LEU A 69 -7.28 1.57 -7.23
CA LEU A 69 -7.33 2.72 -8.16
C LEU A 69 -7.99 2.39 -9.51
N ALA A 70 -8.05 1.11 -9.89
CA ALA A 70 -8.71 0.64 -11.11
C ALA A 70 -10.15 0.15 -10.89
N ALA A 71 -10.57 -0.06 -9.64
CA ALA A 71 -11.89 -0.58 -9.31
C ALA A 71 -12.98 0.49 -9.41
N ASP A 72 -14.18 0.07 -9.78
CA ASP A 72 -15.39 0.88 -9.60
C ASP A 72 -15.82 0.78 -8.12
N LEU A 73 -15.58 1.86 -7.38
CA LEU A 73 -15.81 1.93 -5.94
C LEU A 73 -17.00 2.85 -5.64
N PRO A 74 -17.69 2.64 -4.51
CA PRO A 74 -18.68 3.60 -4.06
C PRO A 74 -18.08 5.02 -3.96
N PRO A 75 -18.81 6.07 -4.37
CA PRO A 75 -18.34 7.45 -4.26
C PRO A 75 -17.91 7.82 -2.83
N GLY A 76 -16.80 8.55 -2.71
CA GLY A 76 -16.18 8.97 -1.46
C GLY A 76 -15.27 7.92 -0.82
N THR A 77 -15.10 6.75 -1.44
CA THR A 77 -14.25 5.69 -0.88
C THR A 77 -12.78 6.11 -0.87
N LEU A 78 -12.29 6.75 -1.94
CA LEU A 78 -10.88 7.14 -2.02
C LEU A 78 -10.59 8.34 -1.11
N VAL A 79 -11.53 9.28 -1.01
CA VAL A 79 -11.44 10.38 -0.04
C VAL A 79 -11.26 9.85 1.37
N ARG A 80 -12.10 8.89 1.80
CA ARG A 80 -11.98 8.26 3.13
C ARG A 80 -10.64 7.56 3.36
N LEU A 81 -10.10 6.87 2.34
CA LEU A 81 -8.77 6.27 2.47
C LEU A 81 -7.71 7.32 2.78
N VAL A 82 -7.78 8.49 2.15
CA VAL A 82 -6.80 9.56 2.39
C VAL A 82 -7.05 10.26 3.72
N GLU A 83 -8.28 10.69 3.99
CA GLU A 83 -8.59 11.50 5.16
C GLU A 83 -8.62 10.68 6.45
N ASP A 84 -9.16 9.45 6.42
CA ASP A 84 -9.31 8.62 7.62
C ASP A 84 -8.11 7.68 7.81
N ASP A 85 -7.71 6.97 6.76
CA ASP A 85 -6.67 5.92 6.88
C ASP A 85 -5.24 6.47 6.72
N ALA A 86 -5.04 7.47 5.86
CA ALA A 86 -3.76 8.18 5.77
C ALA A 86 -3.70 9.42 6.67
N ASN A 87 -4.80 9.86 7.27
CA ASN A 87 -4.89 11.06 8.11
C ASN A 87 -4.33 12.33 7.43
N TRP A 88 -4.48 12.44 6.11
CA TRP A 88 -3.96 13.56 5.33
C TRP A 88 -5.12 14.39 4.78
N GLY A 89 -4.98 15.72 4.85
CA GLY A 89 -5.93 16.64 4.22
C GLY A 89 -5.75 16.67 2.70
N LEU A 90 -6.87 16.78 1.99
CA LEU A 90 -6.89 17.00 0.54
C LEU A 90 -7.29 18.44 0.21
N ASP A 91 -6.55 19.06 -0.71
CA ASP A 91 -6.95 20.37 -1.27
C ASP A 91 -8.21 20.24 -2.16
N ASP A 92 -8.34 19.10 -2.84
CA ASP A 92 -9.53 18.70 -3.61
C ASP A 92 -10.16 17.47 -2.93
N PRO A 93 -11.20 17.64 -2.08
CA PRO A 93 -11.84 16.56 -1.32
C PRO A 93 -12.81 15.75 -2.18
N THR A 94 -12.36 15.36 -3.37
CA THR A 94 -13.07 14.47 -4.29
C THR A 94 -12.29 13.18 -4.49
N ASP A 95 -12.95 12.11 -4.92
CA ASP A 95 -12.26 10.85 -5.24
C ASP A 95 -11.21 11.03 -6.34
N ALA A 96 -11.36 12.04 -7.22
CA ALA A 96 -10.37 12.38 -8.23
C ALA A 96 -9.09 12.94 -7.60
N GLY A 97 -9.22 13.89 -6.66
CA GLY A 97 -8.10 14.42 -5.88
C GLY A 97 -7.42 13.34 -5.04
N ALA A 98 -8.22 12.51 -4.34
CA ALA A 98 -7.71 11.38 -3.56
C ALA A 98 -6.98 10.35 -4.45
N ALA A 99 -7.52 10.02 -5.63
CA ALA A 99 -6.87 9.12 -6.58
C ALA A 99 -5.54 9.68 -7.08
N ALA A 100 -5.42 11.00 -7.25
CA ALA A 100 -4.16 11.63 -7.66
C ALA A 100 -3.06 11.45 -6.59
N LEU A 101 -3.39 11.71 -5.32
CA LEU A 101 -2.46 11.51 -4.21
C LEU A 101 -2.08 10.02 -4.05
N LEU A 102 -3.06 9.12 -4.10
CA LEU A 102 -2.81 7.68 -4.00
C LEU A 102 -1.94 7.16 -5.16
N ARG A 103 -2.06 7.74 -6.36
CA ARG A 103 -1.14 7.45 -7.48
C ARG A 103 0.28 7.94 -7.20
N GLU A 104 0.44 9.11 -6.61
CA GLU A 104 1.77 9.61 -6.22
C GLU A 104 2.44 8.66 -5.21
N ILE A 105 1.69 8.18 -4.21
CA ILE A 105 2.17 7.16 -3.25
C ILE A 105 2.54 5.86 -3.98
N ALA A 106 1.72 5.40 -4.92
CA ALA A 106 1.99 4.21 -5.73
C ALA A 106 3.28 4.36 -6.56
N ASP A 107 3.52 5.53 -7.13
CA ASP A 107 4.72 5.81 -7.92
C ASP A 107 5.98 5.85 -7.04
N VAL A 108 5.90 6.40 -5.83
CA VAL A 108 6.98 6.34 -4.84
C VAL A 108 7.26 4.88 -4.46
N LEU A 109 6.23 4.11 -4.15
CA LEU A 109 6.35 2.69 -3.78
C LEU A 109 6.98 1.86 -4.91
N ARG A 110 6.50 2.03 -6.15
CA ARG A 110 7.06 1.39 -7.34
C ARG A 110 8.53 1.74 -7.52
N SER A 111 8.88 3.02 -7.43
CA SER A 111 10.28 3.47 -7.53
C SER A 111 11.19 2.80 -6.49
N VAL A 112 10.71 2.62 -5.25
CA VAL A 112 11.48 1.96 -4.19
C VAL A 112 11.64 0.46 -4.47
N VAL A 113 10.55 -0.21 -4.86
CA VAL A 113 10.57 -1.65 -5.19
C VAL A 113 11.51 -1.94 -6.37
N ASP A 114 11.46 -1.11 -7.42
CA ASP A 114 12.30 -1.26 -8.61
C ASP A 114 13.78 -1.00 -8.32
N SER A 115 14.08 -0.09 -7.38
CA SER A 115 15.47 0.21 -6.98
C SER A 115 16.10 -0.84 -6.07
N ALA A 116 15.29 -1.72 -5.47
CA ALA A 116 15.72 -2.73 -4.50
C ALA A 116 15.75 -4.16 -5.09
N GLY A 117 15.32 -4.34 -6.35
CA GLY A 117 15.37 -5.59 -7.11
C GLY A 117 16.57 -5.67 -8.04
#